data_AF-A0A7J8B5U5-F1
#
_entry.id   AF-A0A7J8B5U5-F1
#
_cell.length_a   1.000
_cell.length_b   1.000
_cell.length_c   1.000
_cell.angle_alpha   90.00
_cell.angle_beta   90.00
_cell.angle_gamma   90.00
#
_symmetry.space_group_name_H-M   'P 1'
#
loop_
_entity.id
_entity.type
_entity.pdbx_description
1 polymer ?
#
loop_
_entity_poly.entity_id
_entity_poly.type
_entity_poly.pdbx_seq_one_letter_code
_entity_poly.pdbx_strand_id
1 'polypeptide(L)'
;MSHGKGVGHLRRSLCASMMPRKWISVLLLLQLSCHFSPGSCGKVLVWPTEYSHWINMKTILDALVQRGRPITLFELMGKAEMWLIRSYWDFEFPHPLLPNFEFVGGLHCKPAKPLPKEMEEFAQSSGENGIVVFSLGSMVTNMTEEKANEIASALAQLPQKVIWRYDGKKPDTLGPNTRLYKWIPQNDLLGHPKTKAFITHGGANGIYEAIYHGIPMVGLPMFADQPDNIAHMKTKGAAVRLDFNTISSTDLLNALKTVINDPSYKENAMRLSRIHHDQPMKPLERAVFWIEFVMRHKGAKHLRPASHDLSWFQYHSLDVIGFLLACVATALFVITKCCLFCYQKFAKAGKKKKRE
;
A
#
# COMPACT_ATOMS: atom_id res chain seq x y z
N MET A 1 -33.14 38.14 80.89
CA MET A 1 -32.47 37.35 81.96
C MET A 1 -31.18 36.79 81.34
N SER A 2 -30.00 37.37 81.62
CA SER A 2 -29.13 37.04 82.78
C SER A 2 -28.68 35.57 82.70
N HIS A 3 -27.47 35.21 82.26
CA HIS A 3 -26.09 35.37 82.79
C HIS A 3 -25.53 34.05 83.38
N GLY A 4 -24.25 33.76 83.10
CA GLY A 4 -23.39 32.81 83.86
C GLY A 4 -22.96 31.57 83.06
N LYS A 5 -21.79 31.54 82.39
CA LYS A 5 -20.39 31.31 82.84
C LYS A 5 -20.03 29.83 83.11
N GLY A 6 -18.97 29.34 82.42
CA GLY A 6 -18.04 28.35 82.98
C GLY A 6 -17.40 27.32 82.02
N VAL A 7 -16.17 27.62 81.52
CA VAL A 7 -14.92 26.80 81.43
C VAL A 7 -15.03 25.27 81.19
N GLY A 8 -14.28 24.55 80.34
CA GLY A 8 -13.09 24.77 79.50
C GLY A 8 -12.47 23.40 79.10
N HIS A 9 -11.67 23.41 78.01
CA HIS A 9 -10.68 22.39 77.56
C HIS A 9 -11.12 20.98 77.09
N LEU A 10 -10.93 20.67 75.79
CA LEU A 10 -9.70 20.01 75.29
C LEU A 10 -9.60 20.07 73.75
N ARG A 11 -8.43 20.47 73.25
CA ARG A 11 -7.99 20.50 71.84
C ARG A 11 -7.98 19.11 71.20
N ARG A 12 -8.31 19.02 69.91
CA ARG A 12 -7.49 18.31 68.90
C ARG A 12 -7.72 18.92 67.51
N SER A 13 -6.68 19.58 67.01
CA SER A 13 -6.55 20.09 65.66
C SER A 13 -6.20 18.94 64.72
N LEU A 14 -7.01 18.71 63.68
CA LEU A 14 -6.62 17.92 62.51
C LEU A 14 -6.12 18.90 61.45
N CYS A 15 -4.81 19.09 61.45
CA CYS A 15 -4.08 19.85 60.47
C CYS A 15 -4.13 19.08 59.13
N ALA A 16 -4.95 19.52 58.18
CA ALA A 16 -4.85 19.08 56.80
C ALA A 16 -3.56 19.70 56.23
N SER A 17 -2.49 18.90 56.18
CA SER A 17 -1.24 19.29 55.53
C SER A 17 -1.49 19.47 54.03
N MET A 18 -1.63 20.73 53.59
CA MET A 18 -1.64 21.07 52.17
C MET A 18 -0.31 20.61 51.55
N MET A 19 -0.39 19.71 50.57
CA MET A 19 0.77 19.32 49.77
C MET A 19 1.40 20.58 49.15
N PRO A 20 2.73 20.79 49.29
CA PRO A 20 3.38 21.96 48.71
C PRO A 20 3.20 21.96 47.18
N ARG A 21 2.97 23.14 46.57
CA ARG A 21 2.75 23.28 45.11
C ARG A 21 3.79 22.53 44.24
N LYS A 22 5.03 22.40 44.73
CA LYS A 22 6.10 21.63 44.07
C LYS A 22 5.78 20.13 43.94
N TRP A 23 5.11 19.52 44.92
CA TRP A 23 4.69 18.12 44.89
C TRP A 23 3.50 17.87 43.97
N ILE A 24 2.59 18.85 43.83
CA ILE A 24 1.51 18.81 42.86
C ILE A 24 2.07 18.85 41.43
N SER A 25 3.07 19.69 41.18
CA SER A 25 3.78 19.71 39.88
C SER A 25 4.53 18.40 39.59
N VAL A 26 5.15 17.78 40.59
CA VAL A 26 5.82 16.47 40.43
C VAL A 26 4.81 15.36 40.14
N LEU A 27 3.65 15.35 40.82
CA LEU A 27 2.57 14.39 40.55
C LEU A 27 1.92 14.58 39.18
N LEU A 28 1.75 15.83 38.73
CA LEU A 28 1.29 16.15 37.37
C LEU A 28 2.30 15.74 36.30
N LEU A 29 3.60 15.96 36.54
CA LEU A 29 4.67 15.51 35.65
C LEU A 29 4.79 13.99 35.62
N LEU A 30 4.61 13.32 36.77
CA LEU A 30 4.53 11.86 36.82
C LEU A 30 3.31 11.34 36.07
N GLN A 31 2.13 11.94 36.25
CA GLN A 31 0.94 11.55 35.48
C GLN A 31 1.11 11.81 33.99
N LEU A 32 1.69 12.94 33.57
CA LEU A 32 2.00 13.20 32.16
C LEU A 32 3.00 12.17 31.61
N SER A 33 4.02 11.77 32.38
CA SER A 33 4.96 10.71 31.98
C SER A 33 4.34 9.31 31.93
N CYS A 34 3.27 9.06 32.71
CA CYS A 34 2.52 7.80 32.67
C CYS A 34 1.52 7.74 31.49
N HIS A 35 1.11 8.88 30.93
CA HIS A 35 0.21 8.94 29.76
C HIS A 35 0.97 8.98 28.43
N PHE A 36 2.23 9.44 28.44
CA PHE A 36 3.11 9.39 27.27
C PHE A 36 4.08 8.21 27.37
N SER A 37 3.57 7.00 27.15
CA SER A 37 4.44 5.88 26.82
C SER A 37 5.05 6.14 25.44
N PRO A 38 6.37 6.01 25.23
CA PRO A 38 6.96 6.12 23.90
C PRO A 38 6.33 5.06 23.00
N GLY A 39 5.51 5.48 22.04
CA GLY A 39 4.96 4.61 21.02
C GLY A 39 6.10 4.13 20.13
N SER A 40 6.39 2.83 20.15
CA SER A 40 7.36 2.28 19.21
C SER A 40 6.66 2.04 17.88
N CYS A 41 6.98 2.85 16.86
CA CYS A 41 6.50 2.63 15.48
C CYS A 41 7.01 1.33 14.85
N GLY A 42 7.80 0.51 15.55
CA GLY A 42 8.30 -0.78 15.05
C GLY A 42 7.25 -1.88 14.93
N LYS A 43 5.98 -1.62 15.28
CA LYS A 43 4.87 -2.58 15.20
C LYS A 43 3.98 -2.41 13.97
N VAL A 44 4.05 -1.24 13.32
CA VAL A 44 3.31 -0.94 12.09
C VAL A 44 4.31 -0.92 10.96
N LEU A 45 4.07 -1.75 9.94
CA LEU A 45 4.88 -1.74 8.73
C LEU A 45 4.04 -1.13 7.63
N VAL A 46 4.47 0.04 7.13
CA VAL A 46 3.92 0.58 5.88
C VAL A 46 4.61 -0.18 4.76
N TRP A 47 3.84 -1.03 4.11
CA TRP A 47 4.29 -1.85 3.01
C TRP A 47 3.71 -1.26 1.73
N PRO A 48 4.54 -0.66 0.87
CA PRO A 48 4.10 -0.54 -0.51
C PRO A 48 3.83 -1.97 -1.00
N THR A 49 2.95 -2.24 -1.97
CA THR A 49 2.82 -3.61 -2.59
C THR A 49 3.53 -3.73 -3.94
N GLU A 50 3.97 -2.60 -4.50
CA GLU A 50 4.90 -2.34 -5.62
C GLU A 50 6.38 -2.85 -5.49
N TYR A 51 6.81 -3.88 -6.23
CA TYR A 51 8.19 -4.44 -6.28
C TYR A 51 9.42 -3.49 -6.12
N SER A 52 9.30 -2.16 -6.25
CA SER A 52 10.26 -1.14 -5.79
C SER A 52 10.50 -1.05 -4.26
N HIS A 53 9.86 -1.91 -3.45
CA HIS A 53 10.01 -2.04 -1.98
C HIS A 53 11.43 -2.07 -1.47
N TRP A 54 12.34 -2.74 -2.18
CA TRP A 54 13.71 -2.94 -1.73
C TRP A 54 14.43 -1.61 -1.48
N ILE A 55 14.08 -0.56 -2.22
CA ILE A 55 14.65 0.79 -2.05
C ILE A 55 14.22 1.38 -0.71
N ASN A 56 12.91 1.36 -0.41
CA ASN A 56 12.38 1.95 0.83
C ASN A 56 12.69 1.07 2.06
N MET A 57 12.69 -0.25 1.90
CA MET A 57 13.00 -1.17 3.00
C MET A 57 14.45 -1.07 3.42
N LYS A 58 15.39 -0.87 2.49
CA LYS A 58 16.79 -0.63 2.85
C LYS A 58 16.92 0.60 3.76
N THR A 59 16.25 1.71 3.44
CA THR A 59 16.27 2.91 4.29
C THR A 59 15.71 2.65 5.69
N ILE A 60 14.61 1.89 5.80
CA ILE A 60 14.04 1.53 7.11
C ILE A 60 14.98 0.62 7.89
N LEU A 61 15.55 -0.40 7.24
CA LEU A 61 16.50 -1.33 7.87
C LEU A 61 17.75 -0.59 8.34
N ASP A 62 18.32 0.29 7.52
CA ASP A 62 19.48 1.11 7.87
C ASP A 62 19.17 2.00 9.08
N ALA A 63 18.00 2.63 9.12
CA ALA A 63 17.57 3.44 10.26
C ALA A 63 17.37 2.61 11.54
N LEU A 64 16.89 1.37 11.43
CA LEU A 64 16.74 0.45 12.57
C LEU A 64 18.09 -0.07 13.07
N VAL A 65 19.01 -0.38 12.16
CA VAL A 65 20.40 -0.75 12.47
C VAL A 65 21.09 0.40 13.20
N GLN A 66 20.97 1.64 12.72
CA GLN A 66 21.51 2.84 13.38
C GLN A 66 20.95 3.04 14.80
N ARG A 67 19.72 2.59 15.07
CA ARG A 67 19.10 2.61 16.40
C ARG A 67 19.48 1.42 17.28
N GLY A 68 20.50 0.65 16.89
CA GLY A 68 21.01 -0.52 17.62
C GLY A 68 20.10 -1.73 17.56
N ARG A 69 19.21 -1.82 16.56
CA ARG A 69 18.29 -2.94 16.36
C ARG A 69 18.59 -3.64 15.03
N PRO A 70 19.65 -4.45 14.94
CA PRO A 70 19.90 -5.24 13.75
C PRO A 70 18.74 -6.22 13.57
N ILE A 71 18.05 -6.11 12.43
CA ILE A 71 16.91 -6.94 12.07
C ILE A 71 16.97 -7.20 10.57
N THR A 72 16.68 -8.41 10.14
CA THR A 72 16.55 -8.72 8.72
C THR A 72 15.19 -8.27 8.19
N LEU A 73 15.07 -8.13 6.86
CA LEU A 73 13.77 -7.81 6.24
C LEU A 73 12.70 -8.83 6.60
N PHE A 74 13.01 -10.12 6.51
CA PHE A 74 12.07 -11.20 6.82
C PHE A 74 11.63 -11.18 8.28
N GLU A 75 12.54 -10.87 9.21
CA GLU A 75 12.17 -10.71 10.63
C GLU A 75 11.32 -9.47 10.87
N LEU A 76 11.60 -8.36 10.18
CA LEU A 76 10.80 -7.14 10.28
C LEU A 76 9.37 -7.39 9.78
N MET A 77 9.26 -8.00 8.60
CA MET A 77 7.99 -8.43 8.02
C MET A 77 7.26 -9.40 8.97
N GLY A 78 7.93 -10.45 9.42
CA GLY A 78 7.36 -11.45 10.30
C GLY A 78 6.95 -10.91 11.69
N LYS A 79 7.51 -9.78 12.13
CA LYS A 79 7.17 -9.15 13.43
C LYS A 79 6.13 -8.04 13.32
N ALA A 80 5.82 -7.56 12.11
CA ALA A 80 4.80 -6.53 11.91
C ALA A 80 3.45 -7.01 12.45
N GLU A 81 2.82 -6.19 13.29
CA GLU A 81 1.51 -6.48 13.87
C GLU A 81 0.37 -5.88 13.03
N MET A 82 0.68 -4.89 12.18
CA MET A 82 -0.25 -4.25 11.22
C MET A 82 0.51 -3.86 9.95
N TRP A 83 -0.13 -4.02 8.79
CA TRP A 83 0.40 -3.73 7.47
C TRP A 83 -0.44 -2.65 6.80
N LEU A 84 0.17 -1.50 6.48
CA LEU A 84 -0.47 -0.48 5.65
C LEU A 84 -0.03 -0.67 4.20
N ILE A 85 -0.94 -1.16 3.38
CA ILE A 85 -0.74 -1.49 1.98
C ILE A 85 -1.01 -0.26 1.11
N ARG A 86 -0.03 0.23 0.34
CA ARG A 86 -0.22 1.44 -0.49
C ARG A 86 -1.03 1.23 -1.78
N SER A 87 -1.87 0.21 -1.83
CA SER A 87 -2.82 0.02 -2.92
C SER A 87 -4.28 0.05 -2.46
N TYR A 88 -5.24 -0.04 -3.39
CA TYR A 88 -6.68 -0.06 -3.13
C TYR A 88 -7.45 -0.72 -4.31
N TRP A 89 -8.73 -1.04 -4.10
CA TRP A 89 -9.54 -1.93 -4.96
C TRP A 89 -9.94 -1.35 -6.32
N ASP A 90 -9.91 -0.03 -6.45
CA ASP A 90 -9.98 0.67 -7.73
C ASP A 90 -8.83 0.24 -8.65
N PHE A 91 -7.65 -0.02 -8.09
CA PHE A 91 -6.44 -0.37 -8.84
C PHE A 91 -6.09 -1.88 -8.82
N GLU A 92 -6.30 -2.57 -7.71
CA GLU A 92 -5.93 -3.99 -7.58
C GLU A 92 -6.98 -4.94 -8.16
N PHE A 93 -6.62 -6.21 -8.27
CA PHE A 93 -7.56 -7.33 -8.41
C PHE A 93 -8.07 -7.80 -7.02
N PRO A 94 -9.20 -8.53 -6.96
CA PRO A 94 -9.69 -9.07 -5.70
C PRO A 94 -8.85 -10.25 -5.21
N HIS A 95 -8.47 -10.26 -3.93
CA HIS A 95 -7.70 -11.34 -3.30
C HIS A 95 -8.08 -11.51 -1.81
N PRO A 96 -7.88 -12.71 -1.21
CA PRO A 96 -8.08 -12.91 0.23
C PRO A 96 -7.13 -12.05 1.06
N LEU A 97 -7.62 -11.58 2.22
CA LEU A 97 -6.90 -10.68 3.10
C LEU A 97 -6.87 -11.18 4.53
N LEU A 98 -5.81 -10.79 5.23
CA LEU A 98 -5.68 -10.98 6.67
C LEU A 98 -6.21 -9.72 7.40
N PRO A 99 -6.74 -9.87 8.63
CA PRO A 99 -7.32 -8.74 9.37
C PRO A 99 -6.29 -7.70 9.84
N ASN A 100 -4.99 -7.99 9.69
CA ASN A 100 -3.91 -7.04 9.94
C ASN A 100 -3.39 -6.33 8.67
N PHE A 101 -4.15 -6.37 7.56
CA PHE A 101 -3.79 -5.70 6.30
C PHE A 101 -4.81 -4.60 5.99
N GLU A 102 -4.30 -3.38 5.83
CA GLU A 102 -5.11 -2.18 5.65
C GLU A 102 -4.67 -1.39 4.42
N PHE A 103 -5.59 -1.18 3.50
CA PHE A 103 -5.31 -0.61 2.18
C PHE A 103 -5.47 0.90 2.20
N VAL A 104 -4.39 1.62 1.86
CA VAL A 104 -4.23 3.07 1.95
C VAL A 104 -3.73 3.67 0.62
N GLY A 105 -4.07 3.04 -0.51
CA GLY A 105 -3.76 3.55 -1.84
C GLY A 105 -4.26 4.98 -2.07
N GLY A 106 -3.43 5.80 -2.73
CA GLY A 106 -3.73 7.21 -3.01
C GLY A 106 -3.62 8.17 -1.82
N LEU A 107 -2.96 7.79 -0.72
CA LEU A 107 -2.78 8.66 0.45
C LEU A 107 -2.08 10.00 0.16
N HIS A 108 -1.34 10.11 -0.93
CA HIS A 108 -0.66 11.33 -1.37
C HIS A 108 -1.52 12.24 -2.26
N CYS A 109 -2.61 11.71 -2.83
CA CYS A 109 -3.45 12.43 -3.77
C CYS A 109 -4.23 13.56 -3.08
N LYS A 110 -4.39 14.68 -3.78
CA LYS A 110 -5.02 15.89 -3.24
C LYS A 110 -5.86 16.60 -4.31
N PRO A 111 -6.86 17.40 -3.92
CA PRO A 111 -7.52 18.31 -4.86
C PRO A 111 -6.49 19.20 -5.56
N ALA A 112 -6.70 19.46 -6.84
CA ALA A 112 -5.80 20.29 -7.62
C ALA A 112 -5.77 21.72 -7.10
N LYS A 113 -4.56 22.29 -7.01
CA LYS A 113 -4.32 23.70 -6.74
C LYS A 113 -4.18 24.48 -8.06
N PRO A 114 -4.37 25.81 -8.04
CA PRO A 114 -4.08 26.64 -9.20
C PRO A 114 -2.64 26.46 -9.70
N LEU A 115 -2.48 26.37 -11.03
CA LEU A 115 -1.17 26.25 -11.67
C LEU A 115 -0.42 27.59 -11.63
N PRO A 116 0.93 27.58 -11.71
CA PRO A 116 1.70 28.79 -11.96
C PRO A 116 1.21 29.50 -13.23
N LYS A 117 1.13 30.83 -13.19
CA LYS A 117 0.53 31.66 -14.25
C LYS A 117 0.99 31.30 -15.67
N GLU A 118 2.28 31.11 -15.88
CA GLU A 118 2.84 30.77 -17.20
C GLU A 118 2.39 29.39 -17.72
N MET A 119 2.23 28.43 -16.81
CA MET A 119 1.77 27.07 -17.11
C MET A 119 0.26 27.06 -17.35
N GLU A 120 -0.49 27.83 -16.56
CA GLU A 120 -1.93 28.04 -16.75
C GLU A 120 -2.21 28.67 -18.12
N GLU A 121 -1.53 29.77 -18.48
CA GLU A 121 -1.66 30.43 -19.78
C GLU A 121 -1.35 29.46 -20.94
N PHE A 122 -0.32 28.64 -20.79
CA PHE A 122 -0.02 27.61 -21.78
C PHE A 122 -1.11 26.55 -21.88
N ALA A 123 -1.63 26.07 -20.76
CA ALA A 123 -2.72 25.11 -20.74
C ALA A 123 -4.00 25.69 -21.36
N GLN A 124 -4.34 26.95 -21.08
CA GLN A 124 -5.50 27.62 -21.67
C GLN A 124 -5.33 27.87 -23.18
N SER A 125 -4.10 28.13 -23.65
CA SER A 125 -3.81 28.26 -25.08
C SER A 125 -4.08 27.00 -25.92
N SER A 126 -4.39 25.86 -25.28
CA SER A 126 -4.79 24.63 -25.96
C SER A 126 -6.20 24.68 -26.56
N GLY A 127 -7.03 25.67 -26.18
CA GLY A 127 -8.42 25.76 -26.62
C GLY A 127 -9.21 24.49 -26.26
N GLU A 128 -10.00 23.97 -27.19
CA GLU A 128 -10.82 22.77 -26.97
C GLU A 128 -10.03 21.46 -27.01
N ASN A 129 -8.83 21.47 -27.58
CA ASN A 129 -8.00 20.26 -27.70
C ASN A 129 -7.51 19.76 -26.34
N GLY A 130 -7.24 20.68 -25.41
CA GLY A 130 -6.77 20.37 -24.06
C GLY A 130 -5.27 20.02 -24.00
N ILE A 131 -4.86 19.46 -22.86
CA ILE A 131 -3.45 19.17 -22.56
C ILE A 131 -3.16 17.68 -22.35
N VAL A 132 -1.93 17.30 -22.66
CA VAL A 132 -1.33 16.01 -22.30
C VAL A 132 -0.22 16.28 -21.30
N VAL A 133 -0.24 15.55 -20.18
CA VAL A 133 0.84 15.59 -19.18
C VAL A 133 1.77 14.41 -19.47
N PHE A 134 3.08 14.63 -19.46
CA PHE A 134 4.06 13.58 -19.67
C PHE A 134 5.13 13.57 -18.57
N SER A 135 5.25 12.47 -17.84
CA SER A 135 6.27 12.27 -16.81
C SER A 135 6.67 10.80 -16.69
N LEU A 136 7.97 10.51 -16.76
CA LEU A 136 8.54 9.18 -16.49
C LEU A 136 9.03 9.00 -15.04
N GLY A 137 8.59 9.87 -14.12
CA GLY A 137 8.95 9.78 -12.70
C GLY A 137 10.39 10.23 -12.39
N SER A 138 10.69 10.45 -11.12
CA SER A 138 11.94 11.11 -10.68
C SER A 138 13.22 10.29 -10.88
N MET A 139 13.09 8.97 -11.02
CA MET A 139 14.22 8.05 -11.13
C MET A 139 14.79 7.95 -12.55
N VAL A 140 13.99 8.29 -13.55
CA VAL A 140 14.45 8.36 -14.94
C VAL A 140 15.03 9.74 -15.17
N THR A 141 16.34 9.82 -15.11
CA THR A 141 17.07 11.07 -15.32
C THR A 141 17.60 11.18 -16.75
N ASN A 142 17.75 10.07 -17.46
CA ASN A 142 18.31 10.06 -18.80
C ASN A 142 17.57 9.10 -19.73
N MET A 143 17.39 9.58 -20.96
CA MET A 143 16.90 8.85 -22.13
C MET A 143 17.84 9.20 -23.28
N THR A 144 18.06 8.28 -24.22
CA THR A 144 18.91 8.57 -25.38
C THR A 144 18.34 9.73 -26.19
N GLU A 145 19.21 10.54 -26.81
CA GLU A 145 18.76 11.66 -27.65
C GLU A 145 17.85 11.17 -28.79
N GLU A 146 18.16 10.00 -29.36
CA GLU A 146 17.33 9.34 -30.38
C GLU A 146 15.91 9.09 -29.87
N LYS A 147 15.75 8.44 -28.71
CA LYS A 147 14.42 8.16 -28.15
C LYS A 147 13.70 9.44 -27.72
N ALA A 148 14.43 10.45 -27.24
CA ALA A 148 13.86 11.75 -26.91
C ALA A 148 13.32 12.47 -28.16
N ASN A 149 14.06 12.43 -29.28
CA ASN A 149 13.62 12.96 -30.57
C ASN A 149 12.46 12.17 -31.17
N GLU A 150 12.45 10.85 -31.01
CA GLU A 150 11.35 10.00 -31.47
C GLU A 150 10.04 10.34 -30.74
N ILE A 151 10.08 10.48 -29.42
CA ILE A 151 8.91 10.89 -28.63
C ILE A 151 8.51 12.33 -28.95
N ALA A 152 9.46 13.26 -29.03
CA ALA A 152 9.18 14.65 -29.37
C ALA A 152 8.49 14.79 -30.75
N SER A 153 8.90 13.98 -31.73
CA SER A 153 8.29 13.95 -33.05
C SER A 153 6.82 13.49 -33.03
N ALA A 154 6.49 12.54 -32.16
CA ALA A 154 5.11 12.10 -31.96
C ALA A 154 4.27 13.21 -31.33
N LEU A 155 4.79 13.83 -30.28
CA LEU A 155 4.12 14.89 -29.54
C LEU A 155 3.88 16.14 -30.40
N ALA A 156 4.81 16.47 -31.29
CA ALA A 156 4.70 17.60 -32.23
C ALA A 156 3.50 17.48 -33.19
N GLN A 157 3.02 16.26 -33.44
CA GLN A 157 1.88 16.00 -34.33
C GLN A 157 0.53 16.12 -33.63
N LEU A 158 0.50 16.33 -32.32
CA LEU A 158 -0.74 16.46 -31.56
C LEU A 158 -1.32 17.88 -31.63
N PRO A 159 -2.65 18.03 -31.74
CA PRO A 159 -3.30 19.33 -31.58
C PRO A 159 -3.32 19.81 -30.12
N GLN A 160 -3.09 18.91 -29.15
CA GLN A 160 -2.97 19.24 -27.73
C GLN A 160 -1.69 20.01 -27.41
N LYS A 161 -1.73 20.80 -26.33
CA LYS A 161 -0.51 21.27 -25.68
C LYS A 161 0.05 20.16 -24.79
N VAL A 162 1.37 20.00 -24.79
CA VAL A 162 2.04 18.96 -24.02
C VAL A 162 2.92 19.59 -22.97
N ILE A 163 2.71 19.21 -21.71
CA ILE A 163 3.56 19.58 -20.59
C ILE A 163 4.40 18.36 -20.25
N TRP A 164 5.69 18.42 -20.59
CA TRP A 164 6.60 17.30 -20.48
C TRP A 164 7.66 17.57 -19.42
N ARG A 165 7.62 16.76 -18.36
CA ARG A 165 8.67 16.75 -17.35
C ARG A 165 9.91 15.99 -17.85
N TYR A 166 10.96 16.73 -18.15
CA TYR A 166 12.20 16.22 -18.74
C TYR A 166 13.37 17.14 -18.38
N ASP A 167 14.45 16.54 -17.86
CA ASP A 167 15.68 17.24 -17.44
C ASP A 167 16.89 16.87 -18.31
N GLY A 168 16.66 16.18 -19.43
CA GLY A 168 17.70 15.85 -20.40
C GLY A 168 17.91 16.96 -21.45
N LYS A 169 18.78 16.70 -22.41
CA LYS A 169 19.02 17.61 -23.54
C LYS A 169 17.73 17.80 -24.35
N LYS A 170 17.36 19.06 -24.61
CA LYS A 170 16.20 19.43 -25.43
C LYS A 170 16.24 18.67 -26.77
N PRO A 171 15.17 17.95 -27.16
CA PRO A 171 15.10 17.28 -28.45
C PRO A 171 15.07 18.29 -29.60
N ASP A 172 15.73 17.97 -30.71
CA ASP A 172 15.78 18.80 -31.92
C ASP A 172 14.42 18.83 -32.64
N THR A 173 13.63 17.75 -32.51
CA THR A 173 12.30 17.60 -33.10
C THR A 173 11.16 18.11 -32.21
N LEU A 174 11.47 18.88 -31.15
CA LEU A 174 10.47 19.39 -30.22
C LEU A 174 9.51 20.39 -30.89
N GLY A 175 8.24 20.02 -31.00
CA GLY A 175 7.19 20.88 -31.55
C GLY A 175 6.83 22.07 -30.66
N PRO A 176 6.30 23.18 -31.24
CA PRO A 176 5.91 24.39 -30.50
C PRO A 176 4.69 24.19 -29.58
N ASN A 177 3.99 23.06 -29.71
CA ASN A 177 2.91 22.66 -28.81
C ASN A 177 3.41 22.00 -27.51
N THR A 178 4.72 21.74 -27.37
CA THR A 178 5.29 21.04 -26.21
C THR A 178 6.21 21.97 -25.41
N ARG A 179 6.00 22.03 -24.09
CA ARG A 179 6.92 22.71 -23.16
C ARG A 179 7.61 21.70 -22.24
N LEU A 180 8.92 21.88 -22.08
CA LEU A 180 9.75 21.08 -21.21
C LEU A 180 9.88 21.75 -19.84
N TYR A 181 9.78 20.96 -18.78
CA TYR A 181 9.99 21.40 -17.41
C TYR A 181 10.87 20.40 -16.67
N LYS A 182 11.80 20.87 -15.84
CA LYS A 182 12.57 19.98 -14.96
C LYS A 182 11.68 19.36 -13.88
N TRP A 183 10.68 20.11 -13.44
CA TRP A 183 9.70 19.73 -12.44
C TRP A 183 8.32 20.27 -12.78
N ILE A 184 7.28 19.48 -12.50
CA ILE A 184 5.88 19.87 -12.74
C ILE A 184 5.03 19.59 -11.49
N PRO A 185 4.00 20.42 -11.21
CA PRO A 185 3.00 20.10 -10.20
C PRO A 185 2.04 19.02 -10.74
N GLN A 186 2.51 17.76 -10.79
CA GLN A 186 1.83 16.66 -11.50
C GLN A 186 0.38 16.44 -11.04
N ASN A 187 0.13 16.38 -9.72
CA ASN A 187 -1.22 16.27 -9.17
C ASN A 187 -2.16 17.37 -9.68
N ASP A 188 -1.69 18.62 -9.68
CA ASP A 188 -2.49 19.78 -10.06
C ASP A 188 -2.77 19.82 -11.55
N LEU A 189 -1.77 19.44 -12.37
CA LEU A 189 -1.93 19.25 -13.80
C LEU A 189 -2.91 18.13 -14.13
N LEU A 190 -2.85 17.00 -13.44
CA LEU A 190 -3.78 15.89 -13.66
C LEU A 190 -5.21 16.27 -13.27
N GLY A 191 -5.40 17.11 -12.25
CA GLY A 191 -6.71 17.64 -11.88
C GLY A 191 -7.15 18.89 -12.65
N HIS A 192 -6.34 19.37 -13.62
CA HIS A 192 -6.69 20.53 -14.42
C HIS A 192 -7.82 20.19 -15.43
N PRO A 193 -8.87 21.03 -15.60
CA PRO A 193 -10.03 20.72 -16.45
C PRO A 193 -9.70 20.44 -17.92
N LYS A 194 -8.59 20.98 -18.43
CA LYS A 194 -8.13 20.76 -19.82
C LYS A 194 -7.37 19.45 -20.00
N THR A 195 -7.04 18.71 -18.94
CA THR A 195 -6.22 17.49 -19.06
C THR A 195 -6.99 16.34 -19.68
N LYS A 196 -6.44 15.79 -20.77
CA LYS A 196 -7.07 14.73 -21.55
C LYS A 196 -6.42 13.37 -21.33
N ALA A 197 -5.09 13.33 -21.22
CA ALA A 197 -4.34 12.09 -21.07
C ALA A 197 -3.05 12.29 -20.27
N PHE A 198 -2.57 11.21 -19.68
CA PHE A 198 -1.30 11.14 -18.98
C PHE A 198 -0.37 10.12 -19.62
N ILE A 199 0.82 10.54 -20.05
CA ILE A 199 1.90 9.63 -20.44
C ILE A 199 2.74 9.37 -19.20
N THR A 200 2.86 8.10 -18.82
CA THR A 200 3.47 7.70 -17.55
C THR A 200 4.32 6.46 -17.66
N HIS A 201 5.39 6.40 -16.90
CA HIS A 201 6.14 5.17 -16.67
C HIS A 201 5.36 4.11 -15.86
N GLY A 202 4.24 4.46 -15.21
CA GLY A 202 3.45 3.50 -14.43
C GLY A 202 3.87 3.31 -12.97
N GLY A 203 4.68 4.21 -12.40
CA GLY A 203 4.90 4.23 -10.95
C GLY A 203 3.60 4.55 -10.19
N ALA A 204 3.35 3.85 -9.08
CA ALA A 204 2.05 3.86 -8.42
C ALA A 204 1.58 5.24 -7.95
N ASN A 205 2.47 6.13 -7.52
CA ASN A 205 2.07 7.50 -7.16
C ASN A 205 1.39 8.23 -8.32
N GLY A 206 1.96 8.14 -9.52
CA GLY A 206 1.37 8.73 -10.73
C GLY A 206 0.10 8.03 -11.17
N ILE A 207 0.01 6.70 -10.98
CA ILE A 207 -1.22 5.94 -11.24
C ILE A 207 -2.36 6.44 -10.34
N TYR A 208 -2.14 6.54 -9.03
CA TYR A 208 -3.18 7.02 -8.11
C TYR A 208 -3.56 8.47 -8.36
N GLU A 209 -2.62 9.37 -8.70
CA GLU A 209 -2.98 10.74 -9.08
C GLU A 209 -3.86 10.76 -10.33
N ALA A 210 -3.57 9.91 -11.32
CA ALA A 210 -4.39 9.78 -12.52
C ALA A 210 -5.77 9.17 -12.21
N ILE A 211 -5.86 8.14 -11.37
CA ILE A 211 -7.13 7.57 -10.94
C ILE A 211 -7.94 8.61 -10.14
N TYR A 212 -7.31 9.29 -9.19
CA TYR A 212 -7.95 10.31 -8.35
C TYR A 212 -8.64 11.38 -9.19
N HIS A 213 -7.98 11.87 -10.24
CA HIS A 213 -8.51 12.88 -11.17
C HIS A 213 -9.24 12.31 -12.40
N GLY A 214 -9.37 10.98 -12.49
CA GLY A 214 -10.05 10.29 -13.59
C GLY A 214 -9.43 10.50 -14.97
N ILE A 215 -8.09 10.53 -15.05
CA ILE A 215 -7.33 10.74 -16.28
C ILE A 215 -6.87 9.39 -16.86
N PRO A 216 -7.23 9.06 -18.11
CA PRO A 216 -6.71 7.86 -18.76
C PRO A 216 -5.26 8.06 -19.22
N MET A 217 -4.56 6.97 -19.50
CA MET A 217 -3.10 7.02 -19.65
C MET A 217 -2.52 6.20 -20.81
N VAL A 218 -1.35 6.62 -21.26
CA VAL A 218 -0.44 5.81 -22.08
C VAL A 218 0.74 5.41 -21.19
N GLY A 219 0.88 4.11 -20.96
CA GLY A 219 1.90 3.52 -20.10
C GLY A 219 3.15 3.14 -20.87
N LEU A 220 4.31 3.62 -20.39
CA LEU A 220 5.65 3.33 -20.88
C LEU A 220 6.50 2.71 -19.75
N PRO A 221 6.18 1.49 -19.29
CA PRO A 221 6.87 0.87 -18.17
C PRO A 221 8.31 0.52 -18.52
N MET A 222 9.22 0.65 -17.54
CA MET A 222 10.64 0.37 -17.72
C MET A 222 11.19 -0.67 -16.74
N PHE A 223 10.78 -0.64 -15.47
CA PHE A 223 11.34 -1.53 -14.44
C PHE A 223 10.42 -1.74 -13.22
N ALA A 224 10.82 -2.67 -12.36
CA ALA A 224 10.14 -3.03 -11.11
C ALA A 224 8.66 -3.37 -11.33
N ASP A 225 7.76 -2.71 -10.59
CA ASP A 225 6.32 -2.90 -10.61
C ASP A 225 5.60 -2.19 -11.76
N GLN A 226 6.28 -1.31 -12.48
CA GLN A 226 5.67 -0.51 -13.55
C GLN A 226 4.97 -1.35 -14.63
N PRO A 227 5.55 -2.45 -15.16
CA PRO A 227 4.88 -3.25 -16.17
C PRO A 227 3.57 -3.86 -15.69
N ASP A 228 3.53 -4.26 -14.42
CA ASP A 228 2.36 -4.86 -13.76
C ASP A 228 1.29 -3.80 -13.50
N ASN A 229 1.69 -2.64 -12.95
CA ASN A 229 0.78 -1.52 -12.73
C ASN A 229 0.07 -1.07 -14.01
N ILE A 230 0.80 -0.98 -15.12
CA ILE A 230 0.20 -0.64 -16.42
C ILE A 230 -0.67 -1.79 -16.95
N ALA A 231 -0.33 -3.05 -16.67
CA ALA A 231 -1.19 -4.18 -17.03
C ALA A 231 -2.54 -4.14 -16.30
N HIS A 232 -2.55 -3.76 -15.01
CA HIS A 232 -3.79 -3.52 -14.26
C HIS A 232 -4.64 -2.42 -14.90
N MET A 233 -4.05 -1.27 -15.20
CA MET A 233 -4.78 -0.15 -15.81
C MET A 233 -5.27 -0.47 -17.23
N LYS A 234 -4.50 -1.24 -18.01
CA LYS A 234 -4.92 -1.75 -19.32
C LYS A 234 -6.11 -2.68 -19.18
N THR A 235 -6.07 -3.62 -18.25
CA THR A 235 -7.17 -4.57 -17.99
C THR A 235 -8.45 -3.86 -17.57
N LYS A 236 -8.32 -2.74 -16.83
CA LYS A 236 -9.46 -1.88 -16.44
C LYS A 236 -9.93 -0.94 -17.55
N GLY A 237 -9.34 -1.01 -18.75
CA GLY A 237 -9.71 -0.19 -19.91
C GLY A 237 -9.37 1.30 -19.75
N ALA A 238 -8.44 1.64 -18.85
CA ALA A 238 -8.05 3.03 -18.57
C ALA A 238 -6.64 3.37 -19.09
N ALA A 239 -5.95 2.41 -19.73
CA ALA A 239 -4.63 2.62 -20.29
C ALA A 239 -4.35 1.85 -21.59
N VAL A 240 -3.49 2.44 -22.43
CA VAL A 240 -2.76 1.71 -23.47
C VAL A 240 -1.32 1.48 -22.99
N ARG A 241 -0.82 0.25 -23.11
CA ARG A 241 0.58 -0.09 -22.79
C ARG A 241 1.40 -0.15 -24.07
N LEU A 242 2.52 0.54 -24.09
CA LEU A 242 3.54 0.40 -25.12
C LEU A 242 4.86 -0.09 -24.50
N ASP A 243 5.79 -0.58 -25.33
CA ASP A 243 7.14 -0.98 -24.91
C ASP A 243 8.12 0.16 -25.16
N PHE A 244 8.61 0.79 -24.10
CA PHE A 244 9.50 1.94 -24.16
C PHE A 244 10.75 1.74 -25.05
N ASN A 245 11.27 0.52 -25.14
CA ASN A 245 12.48 0.26 -25.91
C ASN A 245 12.20 0.24 -27.42
N THR A 246 11.02 -0.26 -27.81
CA THR A 246 10.67 -0.51 -29.21
C THR A 246 9.64 0.48 -29.77
N ILE A 247 9.06 1.36 -28.94
CA ILE A 247 8.08 2.36 -29.40
C ILE A 247 8.64 3.18 -30.57
N SER A 248 7.80 3.35 -31.58
CA SER A 248 8.00 4.35 -32.62
C SER A 248 7.20 5.64 -32.34
N SER A 249 7.54 6.71 -33.04
CA SER A 249 6.75 7.96 -33.05
C SER A 249 5.28 7.71 -33.41
N THR A 250 5.03 6.83 -34.39
CA THR A 250 3.69 6.46 -34.86
C THR A 250 2.90 5.71 -33.79
N ASP A 251 3.54 4.78 -33.07
CA ASP A 251 2.89 4.00 -32.01
C ASP A 251 2.41 4.91 -30.87
N LEU A 252 3.27 5.84 -30.44
CA LEU A 252 2.92 6.78 -29.38
C LEU A 252 1.79 7.72 -29.81
N LEU A 253 1.86 8.25 -31.03
CA LEU A 253 0.81 9.11 -31.59
C LEU A 253 -0.54 8.37 -31.65
N ASN A 254 -0.54 7.12 -32.13
CA ASN A 254 -1.75 6.31 -32.23
C ASN A 254 -2.31 5.99 -30.85
N ALA A 255 -1.48 5.58 -29.89
CA ALA A 255 -1.93 5.32 -28.52
C ALA A 255 -2.56 6.55 -27.87
N LEU A 256 -1.97 7.74 -28.06
CA LEU A 256 -2.51 8.99 -27.55
C LEU A 256 -3.84 9.36 -28.22
N LYS A 257 -3.94 9.23 -29.54
CA LYS A 257 -5.20 9.43 -30.27
C LYS A 257 -6.29 8.48 -29.77
N THR A 258 -5.96 7.21 -29.54
CA THR A 258 -6.90 6.24 -28.99
C THR A 258 -7.39 6.66 -27.61
N VAL A 259 -6.49 6.90 -26.66
CA VAL A 259 -6.85 7.24 -25.27
C VAL A 259 -7.62 8.58 -25.16
N ILE A 260 -7.33 9.53 -26.04
CA ILE A 260 -7.98 10.85 -26.04
C ILE A 260 -9.35 10.81 -26.72
N ASN A 261 -9.50 10.08 -27.83
CA ASN A 261 -10.69 10.15 -28.68
C ASN A 261 -11.69 9.03 -28.45
N ASP A 262 -11.27 7.87 -27.96
CA ASP A 262 -12.19 6.80 -27.56
C ASP A 262 -12.74 7.09 -26.16
N PRO A 263 -14.04 7.39 -26.02
CA PRO A 263 -14.64 7.81 -24.76
C PRO A 263 -14.55 6.73 -23.68
N SER A 264 -14.46 5.44 -24.06
CA SER A 264 -14.41 4.34 -23.10
C SER A 264 -13.23 4.45 -22.12
N TYR A 265 -12.08 4.97 -22.57
CA TYR A 265 -10.91 5.17 -21.71
C TYR A 265 -11.19 6.21 -20.63
N LYS A 266 -11.78 7.35 -21.00
CA LYS A 266 -12.15 8.40 -20.05
C LYS A 266 -13.26 7.94 -19.12
N GLU A 267 -14.27 7.25 -19.63
CA GLU A 267 -15.36 6.69 -18.82
C GLU A 267 -14.84 5.69 -17.78
N ASN A 268 -13.94 4.79 -18.18
CA ASN A 268 -13.30 3.83 -17.30
C ASN A 268 -12.44 4.54 -16.24
N ALA A 269 -11.61 5.51 -16.63
CA ALA A 269 -10.81 6.28 -15.67
C ALA A 269 -11.70 7.04 -14.66
N MET A 270 -12.80 7.65 -15.12
CA MET A 270 -13.78 8.31 -14.24
C MET A 270 -14.53 7.31 -13.36
N ARG A 271 -14.80 6.09 -13.83
CA ARG A 271 -15.37 5.01 -13.00
C ARG A 271 -14.43 4.65 -11.86
N LEU A 272 -13.13 4.49 -12.15
CA LEU A 272 -12.13 4.22 -11.12
C LEU A 272 -12.00 5.40 -10.14
N SER A 273 -12.02 6.64 -10.64
CA SER A 273 -12.04 7.85 -9.80
C SER A 273 -13.22 7.85 -8.83
N ARG A 274 -14.44 7.54 -9.30
CA ARG A 274 -15.63 7.44 -8.43
C ARG A 274 -15.44 6.40 -7.33
N ILE A 275 -14.94 5.20 -7.66
CA ILE A 275 -14.64 4.16 -6.66
C ILE A 275 -13.56 4.63 -5.67
N HIS A 276 -12.55 5.34 -6.17
CA HIS A 276 -11.47 5.88 -5.34
C HIS A 276 -11.96 6.91 -4.33
N HIS A 277 -12.91 7.77 -4.70
CA HIS A 277 -13.48 8.77 -3.80
C HIS A 277 -14.58 8.21 -2.90
N ASP A 278 -15.30 7.17 -3.35
CA ASP A 278 -16.39 6.54 -2.62
C ASP A 278 -15.87 5.56 -1.57
N GLN A 279 -15.30 6.12 -0.51
CA GLN A 279 -14.77 5.37 0.63
C GLN A 279 -15.26 5.99 1.94
N PRO A 280 -15.52 5.19 2.98
CA PRO A 280 -16.02 5.70 4.27
C PRO A 280 -15.01 6.59 5.01
N MET A 281 -13.72 6.45 4.69
CA MET A 281 -12.62 7.24 5.27
C MET A 281 -11.55 7.46 4.22
N LYS A 282 -10.96 8.66 4.19
CA LYS A 282 -9.90 8.97 3.23
C LYS A 282 -8.65 8.10 3.50
N PRO A 283 -7.86 7.74 2.47
CA PRO A 283 -6.71 6.85 2.64
C PRO A 283 -5.69 7.32 3.69
N LEU A 284 -5.40 8.63 3.73
CA LEU A 284 -4.47 9.19 4.73
C LEU A 284 -5.05 9.10 6.16
N GLU A 285 -6.33 9.43 6.34
CA GLU A 285 -7.01 9.34 7.64
C GLU A 285 -7.07 7.88 8.12
N ARG A 286 -7.30 6.93 7.22
CA ARG A 286 -7.25 5.49 7.51
C ARG A 286 -5.87 5.04 7.99
N ALA A 287 -4.82 5.49 7.31
CA ALA A 287 -3.44 5.20 7.73
C ALA A 287 -3.17 5.73 9.14
N VAL A 288 -3.54 6.99 9.41
CA VAL A 288 -3.39 7.62 10.73
C VAL A 288 -4.17 6.84 11.78
N PHE A 289 -5.44 6.51 11.50
CA PHE A 289 -6.29 5.76 12.42
C PHE A 289 -5.63 4.44 12.87
N TRP A 290 -5.12 3.65 11.93
CA TRP A 290 -4.52 2.34 12.23
C TRP A 290 -3.17 2.46 12.93
N ILE A 291 -2.37 3.47 12.60
CA ILE A 291 -1.14 3.79 13.33
C ILE A 291 -1.49 4.11 14.79
N GLU A 292 -2.45 5.01 15.01
CA GLU A 292 -2.90 5.37 16.35
C GLU A 292 -3.55 4.19 17.07
N PHE A 293 -4.31 3.34 16.38
CA PHE A 293 -4.91 2.14 16.96
C PHE A 293 -3.84 1.23 17.57
N VAL A 294 -2.78 0.95 16.82
CA VAL A 294 -1.66 0.12 17.28
C VAL A 294 -0.94 0.79 18.46
N MET A 295 -0.77 2.11 18.42
CA MET A 295 -0.18 2.86 19.53
C MET A 295 -1.04 2.80 20.80
N ARG A 296 -2.34 3.08 20.69
CA ARG A 296 -3.31 3.08 21.79
C ARG A 296 -3.39 1.72 22.49
N HIS A 297 -3.36 0.63 21.73
CA HIS A 297 -3.48 -0.73 22.25
C HIS A 297 -2.13 -1.40 22.51
N LYS A 298 -1.01 -0.67 22.38
CA LYS A 298 0.35 -1.18 22.54
C LYS A 298 0.65 -2.38 21.64
N GLY A 299 0.02 -2.44 20.48
CA GLY A 299 0.08 -3.55 19.54
C GLY A 299 -1.26 -3.93 18.91
N ALA A 300 -1.22 -4.88 17.98
CA ALA A 300 -2.33 -5.46 17.25
C ALA A 300 -2.20 -6.99 17.10
N LYS A 301 -1.52 -7.68 18.04
CA LYS A 301 -1.29 -9.14 17.99
C LYS A 301 -2.54 -9.98 17.75
N HIS A 302 -3.70 -9.55 18.25
CA HIS A 302 -4.97 -10.25 18.07
C HIS A 302 -5.49 -10.22 16.61
N LEU A 303 -4.95 -9.35 15.76
CA LEU A 303 -5.24 -9.30 14.32
C LEU A 303 -4.22 -10.09 13.50
N ARG A 304 -3.16 -10.61 14.14
CA ARG A 304 -2.09 -11.34 13.44
C ARG A 304 -2.48 -12.82 13.31
N PRO A 305 -2.36 -13.43 12.13
CA PRO A 305 -2.66 -14.85 12.01
C PRO A 305 -1.61 -15.70 12.71
N ALA A 306 -2.05 -16.83 13.27
CA ALA A 306 -1.18 -17.78 13.97
C ALA A 306 -0.09 -18.38 13.06
N SER A 307 -0.28 -18.34 11.74
CA SER A 307 0.68 -18.85 10.75
C SER A 307 2.06 -18.24 10.86
N HIS A 308 2.20 -17.01 11.35
CA HIS A 308 3.50 -16.37 11.57
C HIS A 308 4.31 -16.98 12.73
N ASP A 309 3.67 -17.77 13.58
CA ASP A 309 4.28 -18.38 14.77
C ASP A 309 4.41 -19.92 14.63
N LEU A 310 3.95 -20.50 13.51
CA LEU A 310 4.05 -21.94 13.24
C LEU A 310 5.41 -22.31 12.64
N SER A 311 5.90 -23.51 12.98
CA SER A 311 7.01 -24.11 12.25
C SER A 311 6.59 -24.48 10.82
N TRP A 312 7.56 -24.65 9.92
CA TRP A 312 7.27 -25.03 8.53
C TRP A 312 6.43 -26.31 8.41
N PHE A 313 6.70 -27.32 9.23
CA PHE A 313 5.97 -28.60 9.16
C PHE A 313 4.57 -28.50 9.78
N GLN A 314 4.37 -27.67 10.82
CA GLN A 314 3.04 -27.37 11.37
C GLN A 314 2.20 -26.58 10.38
N TYR A 315 2.81 -25.58 9.72
CA TYR A 315 2.14 -24.78 8.69
C TYR A 315 1.62 -25.66 7.53
N HIS A 316 2.41 -26.66 7.12
CA HIS A 316 2.01 -27.64 6.09
C HIS A 316 1.26 -28.86 6.67
N SER A 317 0.89 -28.84 7.95
CA SER A 317 0.16 -29.91 8.64
C SER A 317 0.79 -31.30 8.53
N LEU A 318 2.12 -31.40 8.38
CA LEU A 318 2.81 -32.69 8.22
C LEU A 318 2.75 -33.54 9.49
N ASP A 319 2.70 -32.90 10.65
CA ASP A 319 2.46 -33.52 11.95
C ASP A 319 1.05 -34.15 12.02
N VAL A 320 0.03 -33.44 11.57
CA VAL A 320 -1.36 -33.94 11.50
C VAL A 320 -1.47 -35.08 10.49
N ILE A 321 -0.90 -34.92 9.30
CA ILE A 321 -0.90 -35.96 8.26
C ILE A 321 -0.18 -37.21 8.78
N GLY A 322 0.99 -37.05 9.40
CA GLY A 322 1.73 -38.16 10.00
C GLY A 322 0.94 -38.89 11.08
N PHE A 323 0.26 -38.16 11.97
CA PHE A 323 -0.61 -38.72 12.99
C PHE A 323 -1.78 -39.52 12.37
N LEU A 324 -2.47 -38.96 11.38
CA LEU A 324 -3.58 -39.64 10.69
C LEU A 324 -3.12 -40.92 9.98
N LEU A 325 -1.96 -40.89 9.31
CA LEU A 325 -1.37 -42.07 8.68
C LEU A 325 -1.04 -43.16 9.73
N ALA A 326 -0.52 -42.78 10.90
CA ALA A 326 -0.26 -43.71 11.99
C ALA A 326 -1.54 -44.37 12.54
N CYS A 327 -2.62 -43.60 12.68
CA CYS A 327 -3.94 -44.13 13.06
C CYS A 327 -4.46 -45.15 12.04
N VAL A 328 -4.39 -44.83 10.74
CA VAL A 328 -4.81 -45.73 9.66
C VAL A 328 -3.96 -47.00 9.64
N ALA A 329 -2.63 -46.88 9.74
CA ALA A 329 -1.73 -48.03 9.78
C ALA A 329 -2.02 -48.94 10.98
N THR A 330 -2.30 -48.37 12.14
CA THR A 330 -2.65 -49.11 13.35
C THR A 330 -3.99 -49.82 13.21
N ALA A 331 -5.01 -49.15 12.67
CA ALA A 331 -6.31 -49.77 12.40
C ALA A 331 -6.17 -50.95 11.42
N LEU A 332 -5.44 -50.76 10.31
CA LEU A 332 -5.17 -51.84 9.34
C LEU A 332 -4.40 -53.01 9.98
N PHE A 333 -3.42 -52.72 10.82
CA PHE A 333 -2.66 -53.74 11.54
C PHE A 333 -3.56 -54.55 12.49
N VAL A 334 -4.38 -53.87 13.30
CA VAL A 334 -5.34 -54.52 14.21
C VAL A 334 -6.34 -55.36 13.44
N ILE A 335 -6.95 -54.83 12.38
CA ILE A 335 -7.88 -55.57 11.51
C ILE A 335 -7.21 -56.83 10.94
N THR A 336 -5.98 -56.69 10.42
CA THR A 336 -5.22 -57.82 9.86
C THR A 336 -4.94 -58.88 10.93
N LYS A 337 -4.53 -58.49 12.14
CA LYS A 337 -4.28 -59.42 13.25
C LYS A 337 -5.57 -60.09 13.73
N CYS A 338 -6.68 -59.37 13.81
CA CYS A 338 -8.00 -59.92 14.13
C CYS A 338 -8.44 -60.94 13.07
N CYS A 339 -8.34 -60.60 11.79
CA CYS A 339 -8.68 -61.51 10.67
C CYS A 339 -7.81 -62.78 10.69
N LEU A 340 -6.49 -62.64 10.88
CA LEU A 340 -5.58 -63.79 10.99
C LEU A 340 -5.88 -64.66 12.21
N PHE A 341 -6.20 -64.05 13.35
CA PHE A 341 -6.58 -64.77 14.57
C PHE A 341 -7.88 -65.56 14.37
N CYS A 342 -8.90 -64.92 13.79
CA CYS A 342 -10.15 -65.57 13.41
C CYS A 342 -9.88 -66.74 12.47
N TYR A 343 -9.10 -66.53 11.39
CA TYR A 343 -8.73 -67.58 10.45
C TYR A 343 -8.02 -68.77 11.13
N GLN A 344 -7.03 -68.51 12.00
CA GLN A 344 -6.33 -69.56 12.74
C GLN A 344 -7.26 -70.35 13.67
N LYS A 345 -8.22 -69.69 14.34
CA LYS A 345 -9.22 -70.37 15.16
C LYS A 345 -10.13 -71.27 14.32
N PHE A 346 -10.66 -70.78 13.20
CA PHE A 346 -11.52 -71.57 12.31
C PHE A 346 -10.74 -72.73 11.64
N ALA A 347 -9.49 -72.50 11.23
CA ALA A 347 -8.64 -73.55 10.65
C ALA A 347 -8.27 -74.64 11.67
N LYS A 348 -8.02 -74.28 12.95
CA LYS A 348 -7.79 -75.26 14.03
C LYS A 348 -9.06 -76.03 14.40
N ALA A 349 -10.23 -75.38 14.41
CA ALA A 349 -11.52 -76.04 14.63
C ALA A 349 -11.86 -77.04 13.52
N GLY A 350 -11.59 -76.70 12.25
CA GLY A 350 -11.78 -77.60 11.11
C GLY A 350 -10.83 -78.80 11.10
N LYS A 351 -9.58 -78.66 11.60
CA LYS A 351 -8.65 -79.80 11.77
C LYS A 351 -9.07 -80.74 12.91
N LYS A 352 -9.69 -80.23 13.98
CA LYS A 352 -10.18 -81.05 15.10
C LYS A 352 -11.37 -81.92 14.69
N LYS A 353 -12.27 -81.38 13.86
CA LYS A 353 -13.46 -82.06 13.32
C LYS A 353 -13.16 -83.13 12.24
N LYS A 354 -11.90 -83.25 11.79
CA LYS A 354 -11.43 -84.26 10.80
C LYS A 354 -10.65 -85.42 11.43
N ARG A 355 -10.42 -85.38 12.75
CA ARG A 355 -9.67 -86.39 13.53
C ARG A 355 -10.54 -87.17 14.52
N GLU A 356 -11.82 -86.85 14.57
CA GLU A 356 -12.92 -87.70 15.05
C GLU A 356 -13.58 -88.29 13.79
#